data_AF-A0AAJ1TCU3-F1
#
_entry.id   AF-A0AAJ1TCU3-F1
#
_cell.length_a   1.000
_cell.length_b   1.000
_cell.length_c   1.000
_cell.angle_alpha   90.00
_cell.angle_beta   90.00
_cell.angle_gamma   90.00
#
_symmetry.space_group_name_H-M   'P 1'
#
loop_
_entity.id
_entity.type
_entity.pdbx_description
1 polymer ?
#
loop_
_entity_poly.entity_id
_entity_poly.type
_entity_poly.pdbx_seq_one_letter_code
_entity_poly.pdbx_strand_id
1 'polypeptide(L)'
;MARWAELPAGLDRRERQLVVQLRRLKDHSGLSLAALGARTGYSRSSWDRYLGGRAPVPRAAVIGLAEVCGVDPTRLLALHEVATEHRAADGHSTGTAQPGADSGPAGRSSAGEHPEPPGLPGGRRRTVVAAALLVGALALGFAAGLTTGLVSGPGTRVAAGPGGVEGPDLVRPDGARWRRGTEHPCEVRRAGGLLHAGHSRERAAYLDINSAGWHVVEAQCLLRHHGFDPGSSDGLYRPAVQAAVRRLQADRRIPVDGVVGPDTWGELRR
;
A
#
# COMPACT_ATOMS: atom_id res chain seq x y z
N MET A 1 -3.39 13.07 13.74
CA MET A 1 -3.52 12.04 12.68
C MET A 1 -4.70 12.42 11.79
N ALA A 2 -4.56 12.37 10.48
CA ALA A 2 -5.69 12.64 9.58
C ALA A 2 -6.68 11.48 9.71
N ARG A 3 -7.88 11.74 10.25
CA ARG A 3 -8.96 10.75 10.27
C ARG A 3 -9.43 10.57 8.83
N TRP A 4 -8.91 9.55 8.16
CA TRP A 4 -9.33 9.24 6.80
C TRP A 4 -10.81 8.85 6.76
N ALA A 5 -11.51 9.28 5.72
CA ALA A 5 -12.85 8.77 5.42
C ALA A 5 -12.78 7.26 5.11
N GLU A 6 -13.87 6.56 5.41
CA GLU A 6 -14.00 5.14 5.06
C GLU A 6 -13.85 4.95 3.54
N LEU A 7 -13.21 3.85 3.17
CA LEU A 7 -13.03 3.49 1.76
C LEU A 7 -14.35 2.98 1.18
N PRO A 8 -14.67 3.28 -0.09
CA PRO A 8 -15.91 2.84 -0.73
C PRO A 8 -16.16 1.34 -0.53
N ALA A 9 -17.40 0.94 -0.21
CA ALA A 9 -17.74 -0.46 0.06
C ALA A 9 -17.48 -1.37 -1.14
N GLY A 10 -17.73 -0.87 -2.37
CA GLY A 10 -17.48 -1.59 -3.62
C GLY A 10 -16.02 -1.61 -4.09
N LEU A 11 -15.07 -1.09 -3.30
CA LEU A 11 -13.65 -1.15 -3.64
C LEU A 11 -13.13 -2.58 -3.44
N ASP A 12 -12.53 -3.15 -4.48
CA ASP A 12 -11.94 -4.48 -4.46
C ASP A 12 -10.95 -4.66 -3.29
N ARG A 13 -10.80 -5.89 -2.82
CA ARG A 13 -9.94 -6.24 -1.68
C ARG A 13 -8.48 -5.88 -1.93
N ARG A 14 -7.95 -6.09 -3.15
CA ARG A 14 -6.55 -5.83 -3.49
C ARG A 14 -6.30 -4.34 -3.59
N GLU A 15 -7.21 -3.61 -4.25
CA GLU A 15 -7.14 -2.14 -4.33
C GLU A 15 -7.27 -1.50 -2.94
N ARG A 16 -8.17 -2.00 -2.09
CA ARG A 16 -8.30 -1.59 -0.69
C ARG A 16 -7.00 -1.81 0.09
N GLN A 17 -6.35 -2.96 -0.09
CA GLN A 17 -5.09 -3.27 0.56
C GLN A 17 -3.98 -2.29 0.13
N LEU A 18 -3.87 -1.98 -1.17
CA LEU A 18 -2.94 -0.98 -1.68
C LEU A 18 -3.20 0.39 -1.04
N VAL A 19 -4.45 0.88 -1.09
CA VAL A 19 -4.80 2.21 -0.56
C VAL A 19 -4.54 2.31 0.94
N VAL A 20 -4.81 1.25 1.71
CA VAL A 20 -4.49 1.21 3.14
C VAL A 20 -2.98 1.32 3.39
N GLN A 21 -2.14 0.63 2.62
CA GLN A 21 -0.68 0.73 2.74
C GLN A 21 -0.18 2.13 2.40
N LEU A 22 -0.70 2.76 1.34
CA LEU A 22 -0.36 4.13 0.97
C LEU A 22 -0.82 5.16 2.01
N ARG A 23 -2.01 5.00 2.60
CA ARG A 23 -2.50 5.86 3.70
C ARG A 23 -1.58 5.77 4.91
N ARG A 24 -1.14 4.56 5.27
CA ARG A 24 -0.17 4.36 6.36
C ARG A 24 1.11 5.11 6.04
N LEU A 25 1.70 4.86 4.87
CA LEU A 25 2.95 5.51 4.47
C LEU A 25 2.84 7.05 4.48
N LYS A 26 1.73 7.61 3.95
CA LYS A 26 1.41 9.04 4.06
C LYS A 26 1.41 9.46 5.53
N ASP A 27 0.66 8.80 6.40
CA ASP A 27 0.49 9.27 7.78
C ASP A 27 1.81 9.28 8.58
N HIS A 28 2.71 8.34 8.29
CA HIS A 28 4.04 8.29 8.89
C HIS A 28 4.96 9.40 8.37
N SER A 29 4.76 9.87 7.14
CA SER A 29 5.57 10.97 6.58
C SER A 29 5.37 12.31 7.32
N GLY A 30 4.30 12.45 8.12
CA GLY A 30 3.92 13.71 8.75
C GLY A 30 3.49 14.82 7.78
N LEU A 31 3.50 14.55 6.46
CA LEU A 31 3.19 15.53 5.44
C LEU A 31 1.68 15.79 5.35
N SER A 32 1.33 17.06 5.16
CA SER A 32 -0.01 17.41 4.68
C SER A 32 -0.18 16.93 3.25
N LEU A 33 -1.42 16.70 2.81
CA LEU A 33 -1.70 16.32 1.41
C LEU A 33 -1.21 17.38 0.40
N ALA A 34 -1.18 18.66 0.81
CA ALA A 34 -0.64 19.73 -0.01
C ALA A 34 0.90 19.65 -0.13
N ALA A 35 1.60 19.38 0.98
CA ALA A 35 3.05 19.21 0.99
C ALA A 35 3.48 17.95 0.23
N LEU A 36 2.73 16.85 0.35
CA LEU A 36 2.94 15.65 -0.46
C LEU A 36 2.77 15.97 -1.94
N GLY A 37 1.68 16.66 -2.31
CA GLY A 37 1.43 17.07 -3.69
C GLY A 37 2.56 17.87 -4.32
N ALA A 38 3.05 18.89 -3.61
CA ALA A 38 4.17 19.72 -4.07
C ALA A 38 5.47 18.91 -4.30
N ARG A 39 5.72 17.87 -3.49
CA ARG A 39 6.93 17.04 -3.59
C ARG A 39 6.83 15.95 -4.67
N THR A 40 5.62 15.55 -5.05
CA THR A 40 5.40 14.47 -6.04
C THR A 40 4.87 14.97 -7.39
N GLY A 41 4.64 16.28 -7.56
CA GLY A 41 4.08 16.86 -8.78
C GLY A 41 2.59 16.58 -9.00
N TYR A 42 1.85 16.22 -7.94
CA TYR A 42 0.39 15.97 -8.00
C TYR A 42 -0.36 17.02 -7.18
N SER A 43 -1.61 17.32 -7.53
CA SER A 43 -2.43 18.22 -6.73
C SER A 43 -2.91 17.57 -5.42
N ARG A 44 -3.28 18.40 -4.43
CA ARG A 44 -3.93 17.94 -3.19
C ARG A 44 -5.18 17.10 -3.49
N SER A 45 -5.99 17.53 -4.47
CA SER A 45 -7.23 16.84 -4.85
C SER A 45 -6.95 15.48 -5.50
N SER A 46 -5.88 15.34 -6.29
CA SER A 46 -5.47 14.04 -6.82
C SER A 46 -5.09 13.07 -5.70
N TRP A 47 -4.29 13.51 -4.73
CA TRP A 47 -3.93 12.70 -3.56
C TRP A 47 -5.13 12.34 -2.69
N ASP A 48 -6.06 13.27 -2.48
CA ASP A 48 -7.30 13.01 -1.75
C ASP A 48 -8.19 11.97 -2.45
N ARG A 49 -8.20 11.96 -3.79
CA ARG A 49 -8.95 10.98 -4.58
C ARG A 49 -8.30 9.59 -4.55
N TYR A 50 -6.98 9.52 -4.71
CA TYR A 50 -6.20 8.28 -4.69
C TYR A 50 -6.24 7.61 -3.32
N LEU A 51 -5.86 8.35 -2.28
CA LEU A 51 -5.90 7.84 -0.91
C LEU A 51 -7.35 7.69 -0.45
N GLY A 52 -8.32 8.36 -1.05
CA GLY A 52 -9.75 8.14 -0.84
C GLY A 52 -10.31 6.85 -1.46
N GLY A 53 -9.56 6.14 -2.31
CA GLY A 53 -10.06 5.00 -3.07
C GLY A 53 -11.13 5.35 -4.11
N ARG A 54 -11.19 6.63 -4.53
CA ARG A 54 -12.16 7.15 -5.52
C ARG A 54 -11.57 7.22 -6.94
N ALA A 55 -10.29 6.94 -7.09
CA ALA A 55 -9.63 6.76 -8.38
C ALA A 55 -8.47 5.77 -8.25
N PRO A 56 -8.13 5.06 -9.34
CA PRO A 56 -6.90 4.27 -9.41
C PRO A 56 -5.70 5.11 -9.02
N VAL A 57 -4.81 4.53 -8.22
CA VAL A 57 -3.53 5.16 -7.90
C VAL A 57 -2.58 4.93 -9.09
N PRO A 58 -2.02 5.98 -9.72
CA PRO A 58 -1.01 5.80 -10.76
C PRO A 58 0.26 5.17 -10.19
N ARG A 59 0.95 4.35 -11.00
CA ARG A 59 2.24 3.75 -10.61
C ARG A 59 3.26 4.81 -10.19
N ALA A 60 3.32 5.93 -10.92
CA ALA A 60 4.19 7.07 -10.60
C ALA A 60 3.86 7.72 -9.25
N ALA A 61 2.59 7.73 -8.83
CA ALA A 61 2.21 8.23 -7.50
C ALA A 61 2.68 7.27 -6.39
N VAL A 62 2.61 5.95 -6.61
CA VAL A 62 3.15 4.96 -5.66
C VAL A 62 4.66 5.16 -5.45
N ILE A 63 5.40 5.32 -6.55
CA ILE A 63 6.85 5.60 -6.51
C ILE A 63 7.12 6.92 -5.80
N GLY A 64 6.44 8.00 -6.20
CA GLY A 64 6.66 9.33 -5.62
C GLY A 64 6.38 9.38 -4.12
N LEU A 65 5.36 8.67 -3.61
CA LEU A 65 5.12 8.56 -2.17
C LEU A 65 6.23 7.75 -1.47
N ALA A 66 6.66 6.64 -2.06
CA ALA A 66 7.73 5.80 -1.52
C ALA A 66 9.05 6.58 -1.42
N GLU A 67 9.45 7.28 -2.47
CA GLU A 67 10.65 8.13 -2.51
C GLU A 67 10.57 9.27 -1.49
N VAL A 68 9.43 9.97 -1.42
CA VAL A 68 9.20 11.05 -0.46
C VAL A 68 9.36 10.60 0.99
N CYS A 69 9.01 9.34 1.26
CA CYS A 69 9.12 8.70 2.56
C CYS A 69 10.42 7.91 2.77
N GLY A 70 11.30 7.84 1.77
CA GLY A 70 12.57 7.09 1.85
C GLY A 70 12.39 5.57 1.94
N VAL A 71 11.32 5.01 1.35
CA VAL A 71 11.01 3.57 1.37
C VAL A 71 11.21 2.97 -0.03
N ASP A 72 11.74 1.75 -0.11
CA ASP A 72 11.84 1.00 -1.37
C ASP A 72 10.45 0.70 -1.96
N PRO A 73 10.16 1.11 -3.21
CA PRO A 73 8.83 0.96 -3.78
C PRO A 73 8.47 -0.48 -4.17
N THR A 74 9.42 -1.42 -4.22
CA THR A 74 9.23 -2.78 -4.78
C THR A 74 7.97 -3.48 -4.27
N ARG A 75 7.75 -3.51 -2.95
CA ARG A 75 6.58 -4.18 -2.34
C ARG A 75 5.27 -3.46 -2.65
N LEU A 76 5.29 -2.12 -2.72
CA LEU A 76 4.11 -1.33 -3.05
C LEU A 76 3.76 -1.45 -4.54
N LEU A 77 4.77 -1.60 -5.40
CA LEU A 77 4.60 -1.83 -6.82
C LEU A 77 4.02 -3.22 -7.11
N ALA A 78 4.47 -4.26 -6.41
CA ALA A 78 3.84 -5.58 -6.52
C ALA A 78 2.36 -5.56 -6.11
N LEU A 79 2.01 -4.83 -5.03
CA LEU A 79 0.61 -4.64 -4.63
C LEU A 79 -0.18 -3.81 -5.66
N HIS A 80 0.47 -2.83 -6.30
CA HIS A 80 -0.11 -2.01 -7.34
C HIS A 80 -0.45 -2.82 -8.58
N GLU A 81 0.47 -3.65 -9.05
CA GLU A 81 0.28 -4.54 -10.21
C GLU A 81 -0.94 -5.44 -10.01
N VAL A 82 -0.99 -6.17 -8.90
CA VAL A 82 -2.12 -7.06 -8.54
C VAL A 82 -3.46 -6.30 -8.44
N ALA A 83 -3.45 -5.04 -7.98
CA ALA A 83 -4.64 -4.22 -7.92
C ALA A 83 -5.09 -3.72 -9.31
N THR A 84 -4.14 -3.41 -10.20
CA THR A 84 -4.45 -2.95 -11.56
C THR A 84 -4.92 -4.06 -12.50
N GLU A 85 -4.41 -5.29 -12.34
CA GLU A 85 -4.85 -6.46 -13.13
C GLU A 85 -6.33 -6.77 -12.92
N HIS A 86 -6.84 -6.61 -11.70
CA HIS A 86 -8.26 -6.82 -11.42
C HIS A 86 -9.15 -5.78 -12.10
N ARG A 87 -8.78 -4.50 -12.06
CA ARG A 87 -9.54 -3.45 -12.76
C ARG A 87 -9.49 -3.64 -14.27
N ALA A 88 -8.38 -4.16 -14.81
CA ALA A 88 -8.32 -4.56 -16.21
C ALA A 88 -9.32 -5.69 -16.50
N ALA A 89 -9.38 -6.73 -15.66
CA ALA A 89 -10.33 -7.82 -15.82
C ALA A 89 -11.80 -7.36 -15.76
N ASP A 90 -12.14 -6.43 -14.87
CA ASP A 90 -13.49 -5.86 -14.76
C ASP A 90 -13.83 -4.91 -15.93
N GLY A 91 -12.82 -4.17 -16.42
CA GLY A 91 -12.95 -3.24 -17.55
C GLY A 91 -13.13 -3.94 -18.91
N HIS A 92 -12.62 -5.15 -19.09
CA HIS A 92 -12.79 -5.92 -20.33
C HIS A 92 -14.19 -6.54 -20.49
N SER A 93 -15.08 -6.39 -19.49
CA SER A 93 -16.51 -6.74 -19.59
C SER A 93 -17.41 -5.56 -20.00
N THR A 94 -16.84 -4.35 -20.22
CA THR A 94 -17.61 -3.18 -20.66
C THR A 94 -16.86 -2.46 -21.78
N GLY A 95 -17.31 -2.64 -23.02
CA GLY A 95 -16.65 -2.11 -24.21
C GLY A 95 -16.50 -0.58 -24.24
N THR A 96 -15.30 -0.17 -24.65
CA THR A 96 -14.93 1.04 -25.40
C THR A 96 -15.43 2.41 -24.94
N ALA A 97 -14.56 3.15 -24.23
CA ALA A 97 -14.33 4.59 -24.43
C ALA A 97 -13.07 5.08 -23.68
N GLN A 98 -12.02 5.48 -24.43
CA GLN A 98 -11.04 6.50 -24.00
C GLN A 98 -11.60 7.89 -24.39
N PRO A 99 -11.14 9.05 -23.87
CA PRO A 99 -9.80 9.31 -23.31
C PRO A 99 -9.74 10.22 -22.05
N GLY A 100 -8.56 10.29 -21.42
CA GLY A 100 -8.21 11.27 -20.39
C GLY A 100 -6.78 11.10 -19.92
N ALA A 101 -5.82 11.38 -20.80
CA ALA A 101 -4.42 11.53 -20.44
C ALA A 101 -4.27 12.77 -19.56
N ASP A 102 -3.76 12.59 -18.34
CA ASP A 102 -3.32 13.70 -17.50
C ASP A 102 -1.81 13.53 -17.27
N SER A 103 -1.08 14.50 -17.78
CA SER A 103 0.36 14.51 -18.00
C SER A 103 1.14 14.60 -16.67
N GLY A 104 2.13 13.72 -16.49
CA GLY A 104 3.24 13.94 -15.53
C GLY A 104 4.29 14.91 -16.10
N PRO A 105 5.12 15.55 -15.26
CA PRO A 105 5.64 16.88 -15.57
C PRO A 105 6.79 16.89 -16.57
N ALA A 106 6.67 17.82 -17.53
CA ALA A 106 7.70 18.23 -18.46
C ALA A 106 8.79 19.06 -17.78
N GLY A 107 10.00 18.95 -18.33
CA GLY A 107 11.19 19.66 -17.90
C GLY A 107 11.10 21.18 -18.05
N ARG A 108 11.93 21.83 -17.25
CA ARG A 108 12.25 23.26 -17.21
C ARG A 108 12.53 23.87 -18.59
N SER A 109 11.99 25.05 -18.88
CA SER A 109 12.78 26.18 -19.38
C SER A 109 12.02 27.51 -19.31
N SER A 110 12.79 28.59 -19.16
CA SER A 110 12.42 29.95 -18.80
C SER A 110 11.94 30.84 -19.97
N ALA A 111 11.37 32.00 -19.59
CA ALA A 111 11.51 33.35 -20.20
C ALA A 111 10.30 33.97 -20.93
N GLY A 112 9.98 35.22 -20.52
CA GLY A 112 9.21 36.28 -21.21
C GLY A 112 7.73 36.00 -21.45
N GLU A 113 6.76 36.90 -21.43
CA GLU A 113 6.69 38.37 -21.43
C GLU A 113 5.20 38.72 -21.20
N HIS A 114 4.88 39.83 -20.53
CA HIS A 114 3.53 40.47 -20.50
C HIS A 114 3.15 40.99 -21.92
N PRO A 115 1.87 41.27 -22.29
CA PRO A 115 0.89 42.06 -21.50
C PRO A 115 -0.63 41.73 -21.64
N GLU A 116 -1.42 42.36 -20.77
CA GLU A 116 -2.90 42.62 -20.80
C GLU A 116 -3.26 43.81 -21.75
N PRO A 117 -4.53 44.26 -21.93
CA PRO A 117 -5.87 43.65 -22.10
C PRO A 117 -6.61 44.37 -23.29
N PRO A 118 -7.94 44.68 -23.33
CA PRO A 118 -9.18 44.18 -22.67
C PRO A 118 -10.39 43.93 -23.63
N GLY A 119 -11.51 43.42 -23.07
CA GLY A 119 -12.84 43.52 -23.70
C GLY A 119 -13.98 42.83 -22.92
N LEU A 120 -14.76 43.61 -22.18
CA LEU A 120 -16.08 43.28 -21.57
C LEU A 120 -17.23 43.65 -22.56
N PRO A 121 -18.54 43.55 -22.20
CA PRO A 121 -19.31 42.46 -21.59
C PRO A 121 -20.67 42.22 -22.32
N GLY A 122 -21.49 41.28 -21.81
CA GLY A 122 -22.92 41.16 -22.09
C GLY A 122 -23.29 39.70 -22.42
N GLY A 123 -24.36 39.08 -21.94
CA GLY A 123 -25.58 39.52 -21.29
C GLY A 123 -26.69 38.56 -21.72
N ARG A 124 -27.56 38.17 -20.77
CA ARG A 124 -28.84 37.45 -20.89
C ARG A 124 -28.88 35.92 -20.97
N ARG A 125 -29.57 35.40 -19.94
CA ARG A 125 -30.20 34.09 -19.77
C ARG A 125 -31.32 33.86 -20.80
N ARG A 126 -31.48 32.62 -21.29
CA ARG A 126 -32.80 31.98 -21.56
C ARG A 126 -32.69 30.45 -21.47
N THR A 127 -33.61 29.85 -20.72
CA THR A 127 -33.90 28.42 -20.60
C THR A 127 -35.01 28.00 -21.57
N VAL A 128 -34.92 26.83 -22.20
CA VAL A 128 -36.01 26.04 -22.85
C VAL A 128 -35.50 24.58 -22.84
N VAL A 129 -35.95 23.63 -22.00
CA VAL A 129 -37.18 22.81 -21.92
C VAL A 129 -37.46 21.89 -23.14
N ALA A 130 -37.45 20.57 -22.87
CA ALA A 130 -38.24 19.47 -23.47
C ALA A 130 -37.97 19.07 -24.95
N ALA A 131 -38.16 17.83 -25.43
CA ALA A 131 -38.51 16.50 -24.93
C ALA A 131 -38.60 15.54 -26.14
N ALA A 132 -38.84 14.25 -25.88
CA ALA A 132 -39.42 13.20 -26.75
C ALA A 132 -38.51 12.61 -27.87
N LEU A 133 -38.10 11.33 -27.77
CA LEU A 133 -38.79 10.04 -28.04
C LEU A 133 -38.94 9.72 -29.55
N LEU A 134 -38.53 8.49 -29.93
CA LEU A 134 -39.02 7.59 -31.02
C LEU A 134 -38.04 6.39 -31.09
N VAL A 135 -38.34 5.21 -30.51
CA VAL A 135 -39.06 4.03 -31.07
C VAL A 135 -38.61 3.60 -32.48
N GLY A 136 -38.14 2.36 -32.59
CA GLY A 136 -37.96 1.65 -33.86
C GLY A 136 -37.35 0.26 -33.69
N ALA A 137 -38.19 -0.78 -33.75
CA ALA A 137 -37.87 -2.20 -33.67
C ALA A 137 -37.07 -2.72 -34.88
N LEU A 138 -36.38 -3.86 -34.75
CA LEU A 138 -36.63 -5.03 -35.61
C LEU A 138 -35.88 -6.30 -35.12
N ALA A 139 -36.30 -7.43 -35.65
CA ALA A 139 -36.28 -8.76 -35.05
C ALA A 139 -35.26 -9.74 -35.67
N LEU A 140 -35.06 -10.85 -34.95
CA LEU A 140 -34.83 -12.24 -35.40
C LEU A 140 -33.46 -12.71 -35.95
N GLY A 141 -33.10 -13.92 -35.50
CA GLY A 141 -32.06 -14.83 -36.04
C GLY A 141 -30.82 -14.90 -35.13
N PHE A 142 -30.28 -16.03 -34.68
CA PHE A 142 -30.32 -17.40 -35.19
C PHE A 142 -29.92 -18.38 -34.06
N ALA A 143 -30.42 -19.60 -34.15
CA ALA A 143 -30.17 -20.70 -33.23
C ALA A 143 -28.88 -21.47 -33.55
N ALA A 144 -28.47 -22.28 -32.57
CA ALA A 144 -27.64 -23.49 -32.65
C ALA A 144 -26.11 -23.34 -32.79
N GLY A 145 -25.40 -23.93 -31.82
CA GLY A 145 -23.95 -24.10 -31.83
C GLY A 145 -23.45 -24.79 -30.55
N LEU A 146 -24.01 -25.96 -30.23
CA LEU A 146 -23.49 -26.88 -29.22
C LEU A 146 -22.31 -27.64 -29.84
N THR A 147 -21.08 -27.34 -29.42
CA THR A 147 -19.93 -28.22 -29.68
C THR A 147 -19.20 -28.53 -28.39
N THR A 148 -19.31 -29.80 -28.03
CA THR A 148 -18.59 -30.51 -26.99
C THR A 148 -17.09 -30.49 -27.29
N GLY A 149 -16.29 -29.95 -26.37
CA GLY A 149 -14.83 -29.99 -26.42
C GLY A 149 -14.26 -30.57 -25.13
N LEU A 150 -14.26 -31.90 -25.02
CA LEU A 150 -13.43 -32.64 -24.07
C LEU A 150 -11.97 -32.53 -24.54
N VAL A 151 -11.17 -31.65 -23.92
CA VAL A 151 -9.71 -31.73 -24.02
C VAL A 151 -9.18 -32.29 -22.70
N SER A 152 -8.86 -33.58 -22.72
CA SER A 152 -8.04 -34.23 -21.72
C SER A 152 -6.60 -33.76 -21.90
N GLY A 153 -6.19 -32.75 -21.13
CA GLY A 153 -4.79 -32.40 -20.91
C GLY A 153 -4.27 -33.14 -19.67
N PRO A 154 -3.01 -33.61 -19.65
CA PRO A 154 -2.45 -34.25 -18.47
C PRO A 154 -2.38 -33.21 -17.36
N GLY A 155 -3.11 -33.48 -16.26
CA GLY A 155 -3.10 -32.64 -15.08
C GLY A 155 -1.69 -32.54 -14.52
N THR A 156 -1.02 -31.44 -14.83
CA THR A 156 0.00 -30.90 -13.93
C THR A 156 -0.73 -30.59 -12.63
N ARG A 157 -0.64 -31.52 -11.68
CA ARG A 157 -0.86 -31.19 -10.28
C ARG A 157 0.14 -30.09 -9.96
N VAL A 158 -0.32 -28.85 -10.01
CA VAL A 158 0.34 -27.77 -9.29
C VAL A 158 0.25 -28.21 -7.85
N ALA A 159 1.34 -28.79 -7.35
CA ALA A 159 1.53 -28.99 -5.94
C ALA A 159 1.26 -27.63 -5.30
N ALA A 160 0.21 -27.56 -4.49
CA ALA A 160 0.02 -26.48 -3.54
C ALA A 160 1.23 -26.53 -2.59
N GLY A 161 2.31 -25.86 -3.00
CA GLY A 161 3.41 -25.56 -2.11
C GLY A 161 2.86 -24.69 -0.99
N PRO A 162 3.21 -24.94 0.28
CA PRO A 162 2.84 -24.03 1.35
C PRO A 162 3.44 -22.67 1.00
N GLY A 163 2.64 -21.60 1.11
CA GLY A 163 3.05 -20.22 0.88
C GLY A 163 4.15 -19.80 1.85
N GLY A 164 5.38 -20.27 1.59
CA GLY A 164 6.59 -19.93 2.29
C GLY A 164 6.98 -18.51 1.89
N VAL A 165 6.98 -17.64 2.87
CA VAL A 165 7.62 -16.33 2.81
C VAL A 165 9.13 -16.51 2.60
N GLU A 166 9.56 -16.81 1.38
CA GLU A 166 10.98 -16.77 1.01
C GLU A 166 11.42 -15.31 0.88
N GLY A 167 11.86 -14.75 2.00
CA GLY A 167 12.63 -13.52 2.07
C GLY A 167 14.02 -13.78 2.66
N PRO A 168 15.00 -12.90 2.41
CA PRO A 168 16.37 -13.02 2.91
C PRO A 168 16.48 -13.13 4.45
N ASP A 169 15.43 -12.76 5.18
CA ASP A 169 15.41 -12.65 6.64
C ASP A 169 15.04 -13.96 7.36
N LEU A 170 14.88 -15.06 6.61
CA LEU A 170 14.64 -16.40 7.17
C LEU A 170 15.93 -17.06 7.69
N VAL A 171 17.11 -16.58 7.29
CA VAL A 171 18.40 -17.22 7.62
C VAL A 171 19.31 -16.25 8.33
N ARG A 172 19.72 -16.60 9.56
CA ARG A 172 20.66 -15.81 10.37
C ARG A 172 22.10 -15.98 9.82
N PRO A 173 23.04 -15.04 10.08
CA PRO A 173 24.41 -15.14 9.56
C PRO A 173 25.19 -16.41 9.92
N ASP A 174 24.77 -17.13 10.97
CA ASP A 174 25.32 -18.44 11.35
C ASP A 174 24.66 -19.63 10.59
N GLY A 175 23.81 -19.34 9.61
CA GLY A 175 23.09 -20.34 8.80
C GLY A 175 21.79 -20.84 9.43
N ALA A 176 21.42 -20.38 10.63
CA ALA A 176 20.20 -20.84 11.29
C ALA A 176 18.94 -20.35 10.54
N ARG A 177 18.12 -21.29 10.07
CA ARG A 177 16.83 -20.98 9.44
C ARG A 177 15.72 -20.86 10.48
N TRP A 178 14.93 -19.79 10.41
CA TRP A 178 13.75 -19.61 11.25
C TRP A 178 12.70 -20.69 10.94
N ARG A 179 12.08 -21.23 11.99
CA ARG A 179 10.99 -22.20 11.88
C ARG A 179 9.78 -21.68 12.63
N ARG A 180 8.64 -21.65 11.93
CA ARG A 180 7.38 -21.22 12.49
C ARG A 180 7.00 -22.07 13.72
N GLY A 181 6.56 -21.41 14.79
CA GLY A 181 6.08 -22.06 16.01
C GLY A 181 7.17 -22.57 16.95
N THR A 182 8.45 -22.25 16.68
CA THR A 182 9.55 -22.51 17.61
C THR A 182 9.80 -21.28 18.46
N GLU A 183 9.76 -21.39 19.78
CA GLU A 183 10.17 -20.30 20.66
C GLU A 183 11.70 -20.17 20.67
N HIS A 184 12.19 -18.94 20.71
CA HIS A 184 13.61 -18.65 20.70
C HIS A 184 14.04 -17.92 21.98
N PRO A 185 15.22 -18.24 22.55
CA PRO A 185 15.69 -17.58 23.75
C PRO A 185 15.99 -16.10 23.47
N CYS A 186 15.68 -15.26 24.45
CA CYS A 186 15.95 -13.82 24.39
C CYS A 186 17.18 -13.49 25.24
N GLU A 187 18.36 -13.49 24.62
CA GLU A 187 19.58 -13.03 25.27
C GLU A 187 19.94 -11.63 24.77
N VAL A 188 19.46 -10.61 25.47
CA VAL A 188 19.69 -9.21 25.08
C VAL A 188 21.06 -8.76 25.58
N ARG A 189 21.91 -8.34 24.65
CA ARG A 189 23.25 -7.81 24.91
C ARG A 189 23.42 -6.46 24.22
N ARG A 190 24.29 -5.61 24.76
CA ARG A 190 24.66 -4.34 24.13
C ARG A 190 25.91 -4.54 23.27
N ALA A 191 25.84 -4.17 21.98
CA ALA A 191 26.95 -4.21 21.05
C ALA A 191 26.94 -2.95 20.19
N GLY A 192 28.09 -2.27 20.04
CA GLY A 192 28.17 -1.01 19.28
C GLY A 192 27.23 0.09 19.80
N GLY A 193 26.98 0.11 21.12
CA GLY A 193 26.08 1.07 21.75
C GLY A 193 24.59 0.74 21.64
N LEU A 194 24.20 -0.36 21.00
CA LEU A 194 22.81 -0.73 20.72
C LEU A 194 22.44 -2.06 21.38
N LEU A 195 21.19 -2.21 21.78
CA LEU A 195 20.66 -3.50 22.26
C LEU A 195 20.36 -4.45 21.09
N HIS A 196 20.72 -5.72 21.27
CA HIS A 196 20.50 -6.80 20.32
C HIS A 196 20.17 -8.10 21.05
N ALA A 197 19.19 -8.86 20.55
CA ALA A 197 18.89 -10.22 21.02
C ALA A 197 19.60 -11.32 20.21
N GLY A 198 20.35 -10.93 19.17
CA GLY A 198 21.17 -11.84 18.36
C GLY A 198 20.39 -12.59 17.27
N HIS A 199 19.15 -12.20 16.99
CA HIS A 199 18.30 -12.84 15.98
C HIS A 199 18.27 -12.04 14.67
N SER A 200 18.25 -10.70 14.73
CA SER A 200 18.36 -9.86 13.53
C SER A 200 19.10 -8.54 13.78
N ARG A 201 19.86 -8.09 12.79
CA ARG A 201 20.54 -6.78 12.81
C ARG A 201 19.75 -5.69 12.09
N GLU A 202 18.68 -6.05 11.36
CA GLU A 202 17.91 -5.10 10.56
C GLU A 202 17.23 -4.04 11.41
N ARG A 203 17.31 -2.78 10.93
CA ARG A 203 16.70 -1.60 11.56
C ARG A 203 15.68 -0.92 10.65
N ALA A 204 15.66 -1.30 9.37
CA ALA A 204 14.80 -0.72 8.34
C ALA A 204 13.56 -1.57 8.05
N ALA A 205 13.45 -2.76 8.65
CA ALA A 205 12.31 -3.64 8.45
C ALA A 205 11.08 -3.07 9.16
N TYR A 206 10.01 -2.79 8.41
CA TYR A 206 8.70 -2.47 8.98
C TYR A 206 8.00 -3.77 9.39
N LEU A 207 7.75 -3.93 10.69
CA LEU A 207 7.08 -5.12 11.21
C LEU A 207 5.62 -4.83 11.55
N ASP A 208 4.70 -5.52 10.87
CA ASP A 208 3.26 -5.47 11.15
C ASP A 208 2.69 -6.88 11.31
N ILE A 209 1.37 -6.98 11.47
CA ILE A 209 0.64 -8.25 11.67
C ILE A 209 0.91 -9.33 10.61
N ASN A 210 1.46 -8.97 9.44
CA ASN A 210 1.79 -9.90 8.38
C ASN A 210 3.28 -10.30 8.37
N SER A 211 4.09 -9.74 9.27
CA SER A 211 5.52 -10.02 9.38
C SER A 211 5.77 -11.29 10.18
N ALA A 212 6.77 -12.04 9.74
CA ALA A 212 7.25 -13.23 10.42
C ALA A 212 8.74 -13.46 10.12
N GLY A 213 9.46 -14.07 11.07
CA GLY A 213 10.88 -14.41 10.90
C GLY A 213 11.76 -13.90 12.03
N TRP A 214 13.08 -13.96 11.81
CA TRP A 214 14.08 -13.61 12.82
C TRP A 214 14.00 -12.15 13.29
N HIS A 215 13.63 -11.21 12.40
CA HIS A 215 13.42 -9.82 12.77
C HIS A 215 12.24 -9.63 13.74
N VAL A 216 11.21 -10.49 13.67
CA VAL A 216 10.10 -10.46 14.64
C VAL A 216 10.56 -11.04 15.98
N VAL A 217 11.36 -12.11 15.98
CA VAL A 217 11.97 -12.65 17.21
C VAL A 217 12.79 -11.59 17.91
N GLU A 218 13.62 -10.86 17.16
CA GLU A 218 14.43 -9.75 17.67
C GLU A 218 13.55 -8.69 18.35
N ALA A 219 12.48 -8.23 17.67
CA ALA A 219 11.56 -7.25 18.23
C ALA A 219 10.84 -7.76 19.49
N GLN A 220 10.37 -9.01 19.48
CA GLN A 220 9.75 -9.64 20.65
C GLN A 220 10.70 -9.68 21.86
N CYS A 221 11.96 -10.05 21.63
CA CYS A 221 12.95 -10.08 22.70
C CYS A 221 13.26 -8.69 23.27
N LEU A 222 13.41 -7.69 22.41
CA LEU A 222 13.66 -6.31 22.85
C LEU A 222 12.44 -5.70 23.56
N LEU A 223 11.21 -5.95 23.08
CA LEU A 223 9.99 -5.52 23.76
C LEU A 223 9.92 -6.09 25.18
N ARG A 224 10.18 -7.39 25.34
CA ARG A 224 10.22 -8.07 26.64
C ARG A 224 11.29 -7.46 27.55
N HIS A 225 12.47 -7.14 27.02
CA HIS A 225 13.54 -6.48 27.77
C HIS A 225 13.14 -5.08 28.27
N HIS A 226 12.41 -4.31 27.47
CA HIS A 226 11.86 -3.00 27.87
C HIS A 226 10.62 -3.11 28.77
N GLY A 227 10.21 -4.32 29.18
CA GLY A 227 9.06 -4.54 30.07
C GLY A 227 7.70 -4.61 29.38
N PHE A 228 7.66 -4.62 28.05
CA PHE A 228 6.43 -4.76 27.27
C PHE A 228 6.26 -6.20 26.80
N ASP A 229 5.44 -7.00 27.49
CA ASP A 229 5.29 -8.43 27.16
C ASP A 229 4.61 -8.65 25.79
N PRO A 230 5.30 -9.24 24.80
CA PRO A 230 4.74 -9.54 23.49
C PRO A 230 4.16 -10.96 23.38
N GLY A 231 4.20 -11.75 24.46
CA GLY A 231 3.96 -13.19 24.43
C GLY A 231 5.18 -13.96 23.94
N SER A 232 4.96 -15.13 23.33
CA SER A 232 6.04 -16.01 22.88
C SER A 232 6.97 -15.38 21.82
N SER A 233 8.27 -15.66 21.94
CA SER A 233 9.34 -15.19 21.04
C SER A 233 9.54 -16.14 19.85
N ASP A 234 8.46 -16.42 19.12
CA ASP A 234 8.44 -17.40 18.03
C ASP A 234 8.54 -16.78 16.63
N GLY A 235 8.74 -15.47 16.56
CA GLY A 235 8.90 -14.75 15.30
C GLY A 235 7.61 -14.54 14.54
N LEU A 236 6.44 -14.61 15.18
CA LEU A 236 5.14 -14.28 14.58
C LEU A 236 4.56 -12.99 15.15
N TYR A 237 4.29 -12.01 14.28
CA TYR A 237 3.73 -10.74 14.70
C TYR A 237 2.23 -10.85 14.95
N ARG A 238 1.86 -11.31 16.15
CA ARG A 238 0.47 -11.53 16.56
C ARG A 238 -0.15 -10.29 17.22
N PRO A 239 -1.48 -10.29 17.49
CA PRO A 239 -2.13 -9.20 18.22
C PRO A 239 -1.48 -8.87 19.57
N ALA A 240 -0.92 -9.86 20.28
CA ALA A 240 -0.17 -9.64 21.52
C ALA A 240 1.10 -8.80 21.29
N VAL A 241 1.85 -9.06 20.22
CA VAL A 241 3.02 -8.28 19.81
C VAL A 241 2.60 -6.86 19.43
N GLN A 242 1.55 -6.73 18.61
CA GLN A 242 1.01 -5.42 18.23
C GLN A 242 0.60 -4.58 19.45
N ALA A 243 -0.06 -5.20 20.43
CA ALA A 243 -0.45 -4.54 21.67
C ALA A 243 0.79 -4.11 22.49
N ALA A 244 1.81 -4.95 22.59
CA ALA A 244 3.08 -4.60 23.26
C ALA A 244 3.77 -3.42 22.59
N VAL A 245 3.83 -3.40 21.25
CA VAL A 245 4.39 -2.28 20.49
C VAL A 245 3.62 -1.00 20.72
N ARG A 246 2.28 -1.04 20.71
CA ARG A 246 1.46 0.14 21.01
C ARG A 246 1.72 0.70 22.41
N ARG A 247 1.92 -0.16 23.41
CA ARG A 247 2.28 0.27 24.77
C ARG A 247 3.65 0.93 24.84
N LEU A 248 4.66 0.34 24.19
CA LEU A 248 5.99 0.94 24.07
C LEU A 248 5.91 2.31 23.37
N GLN A 249 5.22 2.39 22.23
CA GLN A 249 5.07 3.62 21.48
C GLN A 249 4.41 4.73 22.30
N ALA A 250 3.35 4.39 23.04
CA ALA A 250 2.67 5.32 23.93
C ALA A 250 3.59 5.81 25.07
N ASP A 251 4.33 4.91 25.70
CA ASP A 251 5.31 5.23 26.75
C ASP A 251 6.42 6.16 26.25
N ARG A 252 6.96 5.87 25.06
CA ARG A 252 8.03 6.64 24.44
C ARG A 252 7.56 7.91 23.72
N ARG A 253 6.25 8.19 23.70
CA ARG A 253 5.63 9.35 23.04
C ARG A 253 5.94 9.44 21.53
N ILE A 254 6.02 8.30 20.87
CA ILE A 254 6.12 8.19 19.41
C ILE A 254 4.75 7.78 18.82
N PRO A 255 4.53 7.83 17.49
CA PRO A 255 3.26 7.44 16.90
C PRO A 255 2.80 6.03 17.31
N VAL A 256 1.54 5.91 17.75
CA VAL A 256 0.96 4.66 18.30
C VAL A 256 0.16 3.91 17.23
N ASP A 257 0.88 3.25 16.32
CA ASP A 257 0.31 2.49 15.20
C ASP A 257 0.36 0.97 15.40
N GLY A 258 1.18 0.49 16.34
CA GLY A 258 1.43 -0.93 16.54
C GLY A 258 2.21 -1.57 15.40
N VAL A 259 3.13 -0.82 14.80
CA VAL A 259 4.06 -1.23 13.76
C VAL A 259 5.48 -0.94 14.26
N VAL A 260 6.40 -1.89 14.12
CA VAL A 260 7.82 -1.63 14.43
C VAL A 260 8.45 -0.99 13.20
N GLY A 261 8.44 0.35 13.16
CA GLY A 261 9.16 1.17 12.17
C GLY A 261 10.47 1.75 12.73
N PRO A 262 11.16 2.62 11.96
CA PRO A 262 12.47 3.18 12.34
C PRO A 262 12.53 3.81 13.74
N ASP A 263 11.51 4.61 14.12
CA ASP A 263 11.45 5.24 15.45
C ASP A 263 11.28 4.20 16.56
N THR A 264 10.42 3.21 16.33
CA THR A 264 10.21 2.10 17.28
C THR A 264 11.47 1.24 17.41
N TRP A 265 12.19 0.97 16.31
CA TRP A 265 13.49 0.32 16.34
C TRP A 265 14.55 1.14 17.08
N GLY A 266 14.51 2.46 16.94
CA GLY A 266 15.35 3.38 17.68
C GLY A 266 15.18 3.22 19.19
N GLU A 267 13.93 3.19 19.66
CA GLU A 267 13.62 3.00 21.08
C GLU A 267 13.91 1.57 21.57
N LEU A 268 13.62 0.54 20.77
CA LEU A 268 13.93 -0.84 21.13
C LEU A 268 15.43 -1.10 21.29
N ARG A 269 16.26 -0.41 20.51
CA ARG A 269 17.72 -0.60 20.50
C ARG A 269 18.49 0.38 21.39
N ARG A 270 17.83 1.33 22.02
CA ARG A 270 18.44 2.27 22.97
C ARG A 270 18.79 1.55 24.26
#